data_AF-A0A0W0VWS1-F1
#
_entry.id   AF-A0A0W0VWS1-F1
#
_cell.length_a   1.000
_cell.length_b   1.000
_cell.length_c   1.000
_cell.angle_alpha   90.00
_cell.angle_beta   90.00
_cell.angle_gamma   90.00
#
_symmetry.space_group_name_H-M   'P 1'
#
loop_
_entity.id
_entity.type
_entity.pdbx_description
1 polymer ?
#
loop_
_entity_poly.entity_id
_entity_poly.type
_entity_poly.pdbx_seq_one_letter_code
_entity_poly.pdbx_strand_id
1 'polypeptide(L)'
;MGKTTYSAAILLLRHTTNANFFGWVNDDLSVDAVVYFSYAEAEKLLILKRVFSEKIWNQLNITFAAESYIRVCLPDINSHSMIAALNELKKPLSILLKKIGDKYCEQRSLKVATVSMPTGNFAKLSYRTIAQQIELFHQHVSTAYRLLTERRPLFPDEMALCVMPEFYSHCSSTGSGRLFMSHNTQTLLLAGYCKTSRYFPELLIMVNITATTATEERDAVAVTMGHKARRQKINTLVGLKNGEVVYLSYKLNKGPADIPESELLNAEAERNTYHQSVVNRKLMTLDYLKMFKGITFAGSVCIDAQEGVLGKYLQKQFPDFHCDEYGPAIQIISSCSMALPINYKKRSELDGTQVVTPTINQGLIVQADGHDKIKRSGVWLVDGENFVRQKPKATATLGHQVEIESYEVCAKLLHNRLHEKVGGDIDEVKKAQAFNTFR
;
A
#
# COMPACT_ATOMS: atom_id res chain seq x y z
N MET A 1 17.35 -8.50 -15.06
CA MET A 1 17.52 -7.16 -14.46
C MET A 1 16.13 -6.59 -14.27
N GLY A 2 15.76 -6.18 -13.05
CA GLY A 2 14.45 -5.55 -12.79
C GLY A 2 14.35 -4.22 -13.54
N LYS A 3 13.13 -3.78 -13.87
CA LYS A 3 12.94 -2.50 -14.56
C LYS A 3 13.35 -1.42 -13.57
N THR A 4 14.40 -0.67 -13.87
CA THR A 4 14.72 0.52 -13.10
C THR A 4 13.77 1.62 -13.55
N THR A 5 13.05 2.22 -12.60
CA THR A 5 11.98 3.21 -12.86
C THR A 5 12.48 4.50 -13.54
N TYR A 6 13.78 4.62 -13.81
CA TYR A 6 14.40 5.83 -14.37
C TYR A 6 15.51 5.48 -15.36
N SER A 7 15.14 5.33 -16.63
CA SER A 7 16.12 5.29 -17.71
C SER A 7 16.77 6.67 -17.90
N ALA A 8 17.96 6.70 -18.50
CA ALA A 8 18.62 7.96 -18.86
C ALA A 8 17.73 8.87 -19.75
N ALA A 9 16.80 8.29 -20.51
CA ALA A 9 15.85 9.04 -21.34
C ALA A 9 14.78 9.75 -20.50
N ILE A 10 14.25 9.12 -19.44
CA ILE A 10 13.33 9.77 -18.48
C ILE A 10 14.03 10.95 -17.80
N LEU A 11 15.25 10.75 -17.31
CA LEU A 11 16.02 11.82 -16.67
C LEU A 11 16.28 13.00 -17.61
N LEU A 12 16.57 12.71 -18.89
CA LEU A 12 16.71 13.74 -19.90
C LEU A 12 15.41 14.52 -20.12
N LEU A 13 14.28 13.83 -20.30
CA LEU A 13 12.99 14.50 -20.48
C LEU A 13 12.69 15.43 -19.33
N ARG A 14 12.88 14.96 -18.10
CA ARG A 14 12.66 15.77 -16.91
C ARG A 14 13.47 17.06 -16.95
N HIS A 15 14.73 16.96 -17.38
CA HIS A 15 15.60 18.11 -17.47
C HIS A 15 15.22 19.07 -18.60
N THR A 16 14.97 18.56 -19.81
CA THR A 16 14.68 19.40 -20.99
C THR A 16 13.33 20.08 -20.91
N THR A 17 12.33 19.41 -20.32
CA THR A 17 10.96 19.91 -20.25
C THR A 17 10.62 20.58 -18.92
N ASN A 18 11.45 20.40 -17.89
CA ASN A 18 11.13 20.75 -16.50
C ASN A 18 9.81 20.13 -16.01
N ALA A 19 9.41 19.00 -16.59
CA ALA A 19 8.23 18.24 -16.20
C ALA A 19 8.62 16.94 -15.50
N ASN A 20 7.84 16.53 -14.50
CA ASN A 20 8.18 15.39 -13.65
C ASN A 20 7.81 14.04 -14.29
N PHE A 21 8.32 13.77 -15.49
CA PHE A 21 8.14 12.49 -16.17
C PHE A 21 8.68 11.31 -15.35
N PHE A 22 7.99 10.18 -15.42
CA PHE A 22 8.39 8.88 -14.87
C PHE A 22 8.03 7.79 -15.88
N GLY A 23 8.52 6.55 -15.71
CA GLY A 23 8.25 5.50 -16.68
C GLY A 23 8.72 4.11 -16.30
N TRP A 24 8.35 3.13 -17.12
CA TRP A 24 8.73 1.71 -16.98
C TRP A 24 9.25 1.16 -18.28
N VAL A 25 10.11 0.15 -18.15
CA VAL A 25 10.67 -0.60 -19.28
C VAL A 25 9.63 -1.63 -19.76
N ASN A 26 9.21 -1.57 -21.01
CA ASN A 26 8.37 -2.59 -21.64
C ASN A 26 9.19 -3.87 -21.94
N ASP A 27 8.52 -4.96 -22.35
CA ASP A 27 9.19 -6.25 -22.61
C ASP A 27 10.19 -6.18 -23.78
N ASP A 28 10.02 -5.24 -24.69
CA ASP A 28 10.91 -4.93 -25.81
C ASP A 28 12.01 -3.90 -25.45
N LEU A 29 12.15 -3.59 -24.15
CA LEU A 29 13.07 -2.59 -23.59
C LEU A 29 12.74 -1.13 -23.96
N SER A 30 11.61 -0.88 -24.62
CA SER A 30 11.07 0.47 -24.78
C SER A 30 10.66 1.03 -23.41
N VAL A 31 10.53 2.34 -23.25
CA VAL A 31 10.06 2.93 -21.98
C VAL A 31 8.94 3.91 -22.29
N ASP A 32 7.77 3.72 -21.68
CA ASP A 32 6.73 4.74 -21.74
C ASP A 32 7.03 5.80 -20.69
N ALA A 33 7.04 7.07 -21.10
CA ALA A 33 7.21 8.21 -20.21
C ALA A 33 5.86 8.87 -19.94
N VAL A 34 5.45 8.91 -18.69
CA VAL A 34 4.19 9.52 -18.26
C VAL A 34 4.48 10.70 -17.36
N VAL A 35 3.69 11.77 -17.52
CA VAL A 35 3.61 12.86 -16.55
C VAL A 35 2.15 13.20 -16.30
N TYR A 36 1.85 13.51 -15.05
CA TYR A 36 0.58 14.06 -14.63
C TYR A 36 0.77 15.54 -14.31
N PHE A 37 -0.16 16.37 -14.78
CA PHE A 37 -0.28 17.78 -14.39
C PHE A 37 -1.60 17.99 -13.67
N SER A 38 -1.57 18.71 -12.55
CA SER A 38 -2.83 19.25 -12.03
C SER A 38 -3.42 20.23 -13.06
N TYR A 39 -4.72 20.46 -13.03
CA TYR A 39 -5.32 21.48 -13.91
C TYR A 39 -4.76 22.89 -13.68
N ALA A 40 -4.28 23.17 -12.46
CA ALA A 40 -3.57 24.41 -12.15
C ALA A 40 -2.21 24.54 -12.88
N GLU A 41 -1.65 23.44 -13.39
CA GLU A 41 -0.38 23.41 -14.11
C GLU A 41 -0.58 23.17 -15.62
N ALA A 42 -1.80 23.34 -16.14
CA ALA A 42 -2.11 23.08 -17.54
C ALA A 42 -1.24 23.87 -18.53
N GLU A 43 -0.76 25.05 -18.13
CA GLU A 43 0.21 25.86 -18.88
C GLU A 43 1.52 25.12 -19.22
N LYS A 44 1.91 24.10 -18.44
CA LYS A 44 3.09 23.27 -18.73
C LYS A 44 2.96 22.51 -20.04
N LEU A 45 1.74 22.28 -20.55
CA LEU A 45 1.53 21.72 -21.89
C LEU A 45 2.08 22.63 -22.99
N LEU A 46 2.03 23.95 -22.81
CA LEU A 46 2.60 24.89 -23.78
C LEU A 46 4.12 24.82 -23.79
N ILE A 47 4.73 24.58 -22.63
CA ILE A 47 6.18 24.34 -22.52
C ILE A 47 6.54 23.06 -23.27
N LEU A 48 5.79 21.96 -23.06
CA LEU A 48 6.00 20.71 -23.79
C LEU A 48 5.91 20.94 -25.31
N LYS A 49 4.91 21.68 -25.79
CA LYS A 49 4.75 22.00 -27.22
C LYS A 49 5.90 22.83 -27.79
N ARG A 50 6.52 23.69 -26.99
CA ARG A 50 7.68 24.51 -27.40
C ARG A 50 8.98 23.74 -27.40
N VAL A 51 9.15 22.81 -26.46
CA VAL A 51 10.38 22.02 -26.31
C VAL A 51 10.41 20.85 -27.27
N PHE A 52 9.28 20.19 -27.50
CA PHE A 52 9.20 19.04 -28.40
C PHE A 52 9.09 19.47 -29.87
N SER A 53 9.81 18.76 -30.74
CA SER A 53 9.58 18.86 -32.19
C SER A 53 8.17 18.39 -32.55
N GLU A 54 7.65 18.83 -33.69
CA GLU A 54 6.31 18.41 -34.17
C GLU A 54 6.18 16.88 -34.25
N LYS A 55 7.28 16.19 -34.62
CA LYS A 55 7.34 14.73 -34.67
C LYS A 55 7.08 14.09 -33.29
N ILE A 56 7.68 14.62 -32.22
CA ILE A 56 7.48 14.10 -30.85
C ILE A 56 6.10 14.52 -30.34
N TRP A 57 5.70 15.78 -30.58
CA TRP A 57 4.41 16.31 -30.14
C TRP A 57 3.24 15.47 -30.66
N ASN A 58 3.27 15.08 -31.94
CA ASN A 58 2.23 14.27 -32.56
C ASN A 58 2.19 12.81 -32.08
N GLN A 59 3.17 12.36 -31.30
CA GLN A 59 3.20 11.03 -30.68
C GLN A 59 2.69 11.04 -29.23
N LEU A 60 2.49 12.22 -28.64
CA LEU A 60 1.98 12.33 -27.29
C LEU A 60 0.51 11.89 -27.24
N ASN A 61 0.20 11.01 -26.29
CA ASN A 61 -1.17 10.77 -25.88
C ASN A 61 -1.50 11.68 -24.70
N ILE A 62 -2.33 12.69 -24.95
CA ILE A 62 -2.79 13.65 -23.94
C ILE A 62 -4.22 13.28 -23.57
N THR A 63 -4.42 12.87 -22.32
CA THR A 63 -5.74 12.52 -21.77
C THR A 63 -6.13 13.49 -20.67
N PHE A 64 -7.33 14.06 -20.79
CA PHE A 64 -7.93 14.92 -19.77
C PHE A 64 -8.78 14.06 -18.84
N ALA A 65 -8.31 13.81 -17.62
CA ALA A 65 -9.09 13.09 -16.63
C ALA A 65 -10.05 14.08 -15.96
N ALA A 66 -11.34 13.93 -16.31
CA ALA A 66 -12.45 14.90 -16.22
C ALA A 66 -12.55 15.83 -14.99
N GLU A 67 -11.86 15.58 -13.88
CA GLU A 67 -11.91 16.43 -12.68
C GLU A 67 -10.60 16.56 -11.89
N SER A 68 -9.51 15.94 -12.33
CA SER A 68 -8.37 15.71 -11.44
C SER A 68 -7.05 16.21 -12.04
N TYR A 69 -6.77 15.85 -13.29
CA TYR A 69 -5.45 16.07 -13.87
C TYR A 69 -5.45 15.93 -15.40
N ILE A 70 -4.32 16.30 -16.00
CA ILE A 70 -3.98 16.03 -17.39
C ILE A 70 -2.87 14.99 -17.38
N ARG A 71 -3.09 13.86 -18.05
CA ARG A 71 -2.09 12.81 -18.25
C ARG A 71 -1.46 12.99 -19.62
N VAL A 72 -0.14 13.09 -19.67
CA VAL A 72 0.61 13.10 -20.92
C VAL A 72 1.50 11.87 -20.94
N CYS A 73 1.34 11.05 -21.97
CA CYS A 73 2.12 9.84 -22.17
C CYS A 73 2.88 9.94 -23.49
N LEU A 74 4.19 9.72 -23.43
CA LEU A 74 5.07 9.57 -24.57
C LEU A 74 5.49 8.09 -24.66
N PRO A 75 4.97 7.33 -25.63
CA PRO A 75 5.31 5.93 -25.78
C PRO A 75 6.74 5.72 -26.31
N ASP A 76 7.33 4.56 -26.02
CA ASP A 76 8.54 4.03 -26.66
C ASP A 76 9.77 4.96 -26.65
N ILE A 77 10.04 5.62 -25.53
CA ILE A 77 11.06 6.67 -25.45
C ILE A 77 12.50 6.20 -25.70
N ASN A 78 12.78 4.94 -25.40
CA ASN A 78 14.08 4.33 -25.64
C ASN A 78 14.24 3.78 -27.08
N SER A 79 13.26 3.96 -27.96
CA SER A 79 13.39 3.58 -29.36
C SER A 79 14.47 4.42 -30.04
N HIS A 80 15.20 3.83 -31.01
CA HIS A 80 16.29 4.52 -31.71
C HIS A 80 15.85 5.86 -32.33
N SER A 81 14.65 5.88 -32.92
CA SER A 81 14.04 7.08 -33.49
C SER A 81 13.75 8.17 -32.46
N MET A 82 13.33 7.80 -31.25
CA MET A 82 13.06 8.75 -30.18
C MET A 82 14.34 9.22 -29.50
N ILE A 83 15.33 8.33 -29.31
CA ILE A 83 16.66 8.70 -28.80
C ILE A 83 17.32 9.72 -29.73
N ALA A 84 17.26 9.52 -31.06
CA ALA A 84 17.77 10.48 -32.03
C ALA A 84 17.08 11.84 -31.89
N ALA A 85 15.74 11.87 -31.84
CA ALA A 85 14.96 13.10 -31.70
C ALA A 85 15.19 13.81 -30.34
N LEU A 86 15.42 13.07 -29.27
CA LEU A 86 15.76 13.63 -27.95
C LEU A 86 17.22 14.08 -27.85
N ASN A 87 18.15 13.46 -28.60
CA ASN A 87 19.54 13.89 -28.66
C ASN A 87 19.71 15.20 -29.42
N GLU A 88 18.84 15.51 -30.38
CA GLU A 88 18.76 16.85 -31.00
C GLU A 88 18.48 17.96 -29.97
N LEU A 89 17.91 17.62 -28.81
CA LEU A 89 17.63 18.55 -27.71
C LEU A 89 18.82 18.75 -26.75
N LYS A 90 20.01 18.16 -26.98
CA LYS A 90 21.11 18.13 -25.99
C LYS A 90 22.32 19.05 -26.25
N LYS A 91 22.72 19.72 -25.16
CA LYS A 91 24.13 19.91 -24.71
C LYS A 91 24.52 18.74 -23.75
N PRO A 92 25.82 18.45 -23.49
CA PRO A 92 26.31 17.09 -23.27
C PRO A 92 25.75 16.38 -22.02
N LEU A 93 25.11 15.24 -22.26
CA LEU A 93 24.42 14.35 -21.32
C LEU A 93 25.26 13.92 -20.09
N SER A 94 26.58 13.83 -20.26
CA SER A 94 27.51 13.29 -19.25
C SER A 94 27.71 14.20 -18.03
N ILE A 95 27.58 15.53 -18.21
CA ILE A 95 27.66 16.50 -17.10
C ILE A 95 26.34 16.54 -16.33
N LEU A 96 25.23 16.27 -17.02
CA LEU A 96 23.88 16.30 -16.47
C LEU A 96 23.57 15.10 -15.58
N LEU A 97 23.94 13.90 -16.01
CA LEU A 97 23.77 12.67 -15.21
C LEU A 97 24.58 12.72 -13.89
N LYS A 98 25.67 13.49 -13.84
CA LYS A 98 26.46 13.72 -12.61
C LYS A 98 25.84 14.74 -11.64
N LYS A 99 24.86 15.54 -12.08
CA LYS A 99 24.30 16.68 -11.31
C LYS A 99 22.89 16.44 -10.76
N ILE A 100 22.22 15.37 -11.18
CA ILE A 100 20.90 15.01 -10.67
C ILE A 100 21.10 14.43 -9.27
N GLY A 101 20.68 15.17 -8.25
CA GLY A 101 20.76 14.72 -6.86
C GLY A 101 19.84 13.52 -6.59
N ASP A 102 20.12 12.81 -5.50
CA ASP A 102 19.51 11.53 -5.08
C ASP A 102 17.99 11.57 -4.77
N LYS A 103 17.30 12.68 -5.09
CA LYS A 103 15.87 12.90 -4.79
C LYS A 103 15.17 13.58 -5.95
N TYR A 104 14.06 12.99 -6.40
CA TYR A 104 13.19 13.60 -7.40
C TYR A 104 11.73 13.37 -7.03
N CYS A 105 10.85 14.22 -7.55
CA CYS A 105 9.43 14.17 -7.26
C CYS A 105 8.67 13.78 -8.51
N GLU A 106 7.63 12.99 -8.35
CA GLU A 106 6.72 12.63 -9.44
C GLU A 106 5.29 12.87 -9.01
N GLN A 107 4.50 13.44 -9.91
CA GLN A 107 3.07 13.55 -9.69
C GLN A 107 2.44 12.24 -10.13
N ARG A 108 1.74 11.56 -9.21
CA ARG A 108 1.16 10.24 -9.41
C ARG A 108 -0.34 10.31 -9.14
N SER A 109 -1.12 9.63 -9.99
CA SER A 109 -2.53 9.36 -9.74
C SER A 109 -2.68 8.03 -9.01
N LEU A 110 -3.37 8.06 -7.87
CA LEU A 110 -3.67 6.90 -7.04
C LEU A 110 -5.19 6.77 -6.92
N LYS A 111 -5.71 5.58 -7.20
CA LYS A 111 -7.10 5.21 -6.93
C LYS A 111 -7.16 4.32 -5.72
N VAL A 112 -7.86 4.73 -4.68
CA VAL A 112 -7.89 4.01 -3.41
C VAL A 112 -9.34 3.77 -3.00
N ALA A 113 -9.66 2.55 -2.61
CA ALA A 113 -10.91 2.21 -1.94
C ALA A 113 -10.64 1.79 -0.50
N THR A 114 -11.44 2.28 0.43
CA THR A 114 -11.41 1.85 1.84
C THR A 114 -12.73 1.20 2.20
N VAL A 115 -12.66 0.01 2.78
CA VAL A 115 -13.82 -0.70 3.34
C VAL A 115 -13.89 -0.40 4.82
N SER A 116 -15.06 0.01 5.30
CA SER A 116 -15.37 0.21 6.71
C SER A 116 -16.49 -0.74 7.08
N MET A 117 -16.32 -1.49 8.16
CA MET A 117 -17.37 -2.39 8.66
C MET A 117 -17.12 -2.72 10.13
N PRO A 118 -18.16 -2.95 10.95
CA PRO A 118 -17.99 -3.15 12.39
C PRO A 118 -17.35 -4.53 12.68
N THR A 119 -16.02 -4.61 12.65
CA THR A 119 -15.31 -5.88 12.85
C THR A 119 -15.22 -6.28 14.32
N GLY A 120 -15.20 -5.31 15.24
CA GLY A 120 -15.22 -5.55 16.69
C GLY A 120 -16.54 -6.14 17.22
N ASN A 121 -17.63 -6.07 16.43
CA ASN A 121 -18.93 -6.64 16.81
C ASN A 121 -19.17 -8.04 16.23
N PHE A 122 -18.22 -8.66 15.52
CA PHE A 122 -18.42 -9.99 14.94
C PHE A 122 -18.64 -11.09 15.97
N ALA A 123 -18.15 -10.93 17.21
CA ALA A 123 -18.52 -11.79 18.34
C ALA A 123 -20.04 -11.79 18.65
N LYS A 124 -20.80 -10.81 18.13
CA LYS A 124 -22.25 -10.65 18.32
C LYS A 124 -23.09 -11.06 17.10
N LEU A 125 -22.47 -11.37 15.96
CA LEU A 125 -23.15 -11.83 14.74
C LEU A 125 -22.99 -13.34 14.57
N SER A 126 -23.97 -13.98 13.92
CA SER A 126 -23.87 -15.39 13.54
C SER A 126 -22.64 -15.63 12.66
N TYR A 127 -21.86 -16.66 12.97
CA TYR A 127 -20.62 -16.96 12.26
C TYR A 127 -20.86 -17.24 10.78
N ARG A 128 -19.97 -16.73 9.92
CA ARG A 128 -19.95 -17.06 8.49
C ARG A 128 -19.14 -18.33 8.27
N THR A 129 -19.62 -19.18 7.38
CA THR A 129 -18.79 -20.24 6.79
C THR A 129 -17.67 -19.64 5.94
N ILE A 130 -16.64 -20.43 5.63
CA ILE A 130 -15.56 -20.02 4.72
C ILE A 130 -16.14 -19.55 3.37
N ALA A 131 -17.10 -20.29 2.81
CA ALA A 131 -17.72 -19.95 1.52
C ALA A 131 -18.44 -18.59 1.57
N GLN A 132 -19.25 -18.34 2.61
CA GLN A 132 -19.92 -17.05 2.81
C GLN A 132 -18.93 -15.90 2.98
N GLN A 133 -17.82 -16.12 3.67
CA GLN A 133 -16.80 -15.09 3.86
C GLN A 133 -16.00 -14.81 2.57
N ILE A 134 -15.81 -15.80 1.69
CA ILE A 134 -15.23 -15.62 0.35
C ILE A 134 -16.19 -14.84 -0.55
N GLU A 135 -17.49 -15.18 -0.52
CA GLU A 135 -18.51 -14.47 -1.29
C GLU A 135 -18.62 -13.01 -0.87
N LEU A 136 -18.62 -12.73 0.44
CA LEU A 136 -18.61 -11.37 0.97
C LEU A 136 -17.36 -10.60 0.54
N PHE A 137 -16.18 -11.23 0.60
CA PHE A 137 -14.94 -10.64 0.10
C PHE A 137 -15.04 -10.30 -1.39
N HIS A 138 -15.57 -11.20 -2.21
CA HIS A 138 -15.80 -10.93 -3.62
C HIS A 138 -16.76 -9.74 -3.84
N GLN A 139 -17.87 -9.68 -3.10
CA GLN A 139 -18.82 -8.57 -3.19
C GLN A 139 -18.16 -7.23 -2.85
N HIS A 140 -17.39 -7.17 -1.75
CA HIS A 140 -16.71 -5.94 -1.33
C HIS A 140 -15.64 -5.50 -2.33
N VAL A 141 -14.80 -6.42 -2.80
CA VAL A 141 -13.75 -6.11 -3.78
C VAL A 141 -14.36 -5.69 -5.12
N SER A 142 -15.40 -6.39 -5.59
CA SER A 142 -16.12 -6.04 -6.82
C SER A 142 -16.75 -4.65 -6.73
N THR A 143 -17.40 -4.35 -5.61
CA THR A 143 -17.99 -3.03 -5.37
C THR A 143 -16.92 -1.94 -5.33
N ALA A 144 -15.83 -2.16 -4.60
CA ALA A 144 -14.69 -1.25 -4.56
C ALA A 144 -14.11 -1.00 -5.96
N TYR A 145 -13.85 -2.06 -6.73
CA TYR A 145 -13.31 -1.95 -8.08
C TYR A 145 -14.25 -1.19 -9.03
N ARG A 146 -15.55 -1.47 -8.96
CA ARG A 146 -16.57 -0.74 -9.72
C ARG A 146 -16.52 0.76 -9.38
N LEU A 147 -16.50 1.12 -8.09
CA LEU A 147 -16.42 2.53 -7.67
C LEU A 147 -15.12 3.23 -8.12
N LEU A 148 -14.01 2.51 -8.23
CA LEU A 148 -12.74 3.06 -8.72
C LEU A 148 -12.73 3.26 -10.24
N THR A 149 -13.53 2.48 -10.98
CA THR A 149 -13.54 2.45 -12.46
C THR A 149 -14.78 3.04 -13.10
N GLU A 150 -15.80 3.39 -12.32
CA GLU A 150 -17.11 3.89 -12.80
C GLU A 150 -17.00 5.06 -13.79
N ARG A 151 -16.05 5.97 -13.57
CA ARG A 151 -15.85 7.14 -14.43
C ARG A 151 -14.93 6.89 -15.62
N ARG A 152 -13.94 6.02 -15.44
CA ARG A 152 -13.01 5.57 -16.50
C ARG A 152 -12.22 4.35 -16.04
N PRO A 153 -11.76 3.52 -16.99
CA PRO A 153 -10.77 2.49 -16.72
C PRO A 153 -9.49 3.05 -16.06
N LEU A 154 -8.79 2.19 -15.33
CA LEU A 154 -7.47 2.49 -14.77
C LEU A 154 -6.45 2.63 -15.91
N PHE A 155 -5.58 3.65 -15.83
CA PHE A 155 -4.40 3.64 -16.69
C PHE A 155 -3.37 2.64 -16.15
N PRO A 156 -2.51 2.06 -17.00
CA PRO A 156 -1.46 1.11 -16.58
C PRO A 156 -0.50 1.67 -15.52
N ASP A 157 -0.36 3.00 -15.47
CA ASP A 157 0.47 3.75 -14.50
C ASP A 157 -0.16 4.00 -13.14
N GLU A 158 -1.48 3.84 -13.04
CA GLU A 158 -2.18 4.16 -11.82
C GLU A 158 -2.04 3.04 -10.82
N MET A 159 -1.67 3.41 -9.59
CA MET A 159 -1.80 2.51 -8.47
C MET A 159 -3.28 2.44 -8.08
N ALA A 160 -3.82 1.22 -8.02
CA ALA A 160 -5.15 0.95 -7.49
C ALA A 160 -5.05 0.11 -6.20
N LEU A 161 -5.61 0.61 -5.10
CA LEU A 161 -5.63 -0.06 -3.79
C LEU A 161 -7.06 -0.31 -3.32
N CYS A 162 -7.29 -1.46 -2.67
CA CYS A 162 -8.48 -1.69 -1.86
C CYS A 162 -8.02 -2.15 -0.47
N VAL A 163 -8.38 -1.39 0.57
CA VAL A 163 -7.91 -1.66 1.94
C VAL A 163 -9.08 -2.03 2.84
N MET A 164 -8.92 -3.12 3.59
CA MET A 164 -9.92 -3.67 4.50
C MET A 164 -9.48 -3.54 5.97
N PRO A 165 -10.44 -3.47 6.90
CA PRO A 165 -10.14 -3.22 8.30
C PRO A 165 -9.54 -4.45 8.98
N GLU A 166 -9.03 -4.24 10.19
CA GLU A 166 -8.53 -5.31 11.04
C GLU A 166 -9.66 -6.29 11.39
N PHE A 167 -9.35 -7.58 11.58
CA PHE A 167 -10.31 -8.65 11.88
C PHE A 167 -11.33 -8.95 10.77
N TYR A 168 -11.10 -8.45 9.55
CA TYR A 168 -11.96 -8.69 8.41
C TYR A 168 -12.22 -10.19 8.16
N SER A 169 -11.19 -11.02 8.31
CA SER A 169 -11.22 -12.44 7.92
C SER A 169 -12.09 -13.35 8.79
N HIS A 170 -12.79 -12.84 9.80
CA HIS A 170 -13.50 -13.67 10.77
C HIS A 170 -14.52 -14.62 10.12
N CYS A 171 -14.28 -15.94 10.24
CA CYS A 171 -15.16 -17.01 9.78
C CYS A 171 -14.94 -18.30 10.58
N SER A 172 -15.89 -19.22 10.51
CA SER A 172 -15.87 -20.48 11.25
C SER A 172 -15.90 -21.70 10.33
N SER A 173 -15.11 -22.72 10.66
CA SER A 173 -15.13 -24.04 10.02
C SER A 173 -15.91 -25.09 10.83
N THR A 174 -16.18 -24.81 12.11
CA THR A 174 -16.76 -25.78 13.06
C THR A 174 -17.96 -25.24 13.85
N GLY A 175 -18.54 -24.12 13.41
CA GLY A 175 -19.62 -23.44 14.16
C GLY A 175 -19.15 -22.81 15.48
N SER A 176 -17.83 -22.75 15.72
CA SER A 176 -17.24 -22.07 16.88
C SER A 176 -16.97 -20.59 16.60
N GLY A 177 -17.17 -19.75 17.61
CA GLY A 177 -17.10 -18.29 17.51
C GLY A 177 -15.79 -17.62 17.83
N ARG A 178 -14.69 -18.34 17.66
CA ARG A 178 -13.38 -17.81 18.02
C ARG A 178 -12.96 -16.73 17.04
N LEU A 179 -12.45 -15.61 17.54
CA LEU A 179 -11.87 -14.54 16.74
C LEU A 179 -10.69 -15.05 15.89
N PHE A 180 -9.86 -15.91 16.48
CA PHE A 180 -8.70 -16.52 15.83
C PHE A 180 -9.05 -17.86 15.20
N MET A 181 -9.11 -17.89 13.87
CA MET A 181 -9.36 -19.12 13.12
C MET A 181 -8.14 -20.05 13.14
N SER A 182 -8.36 -21.36 12.97
CA SER A 182 -7.24 -22.30 12.84
C SER A 182 -6.42 -22.05 11.57
N HIS A 183 -5.15 -22.44 11.59
CA HIS A 183 -4.28 -22.36 10.41
C HIS A 183 -4.90 -23.02 9.15
N ASN A 184 -5.56 -24.18 9.30
CA ASN A 184 -6.21 -24.85 8.17
C ASN A 184 -7.36 -24.02 7.58
N THR A 185 -8.14 -23.36 8.45
CA THR A 185 -9.22 -22.46 8.02
C THR A 185 -8.66 -21.23 7.30
N GLN A 186 -7.56 -20.67 7.81
CA GLN A 186 -6.83 -19.57 7.19
C GLN A 186 -6.37 -19.93 5.78
N THR A 187 -5.75 -21.09 5.59
CA THR A 187 -5.23 -21.54 4.28
C THR A 187 -6.35 -21.67 3.25
N LEU A 188 -7.51 -22.23 3.64
CA LEU A 188 -8.67 -22.35 2.76
C LEU A 188 -9.28 -20.99 2.41
N LEU A 189 -9.41 -20.10 3.39
CA LEU A 189 -9.92 -18.75 3.18
C LEU A 189 -9.02 -17.94 2.25
N LEU A 190 -7.71 -17.97 2.49
CA LEU A 190 -6.71 -17.26 1.69
C LEU A 190 -6.68 -17.77 0.25
N ALA A 191 -6.80 -19.07 0.03
CA ALA A 191 -6.93 -19.64 -1.31
C ALA A 191 -8.17 -19.10 -2.04
N GLY A 192 -9.29 -18.93 -1.32
CA GLY A 192 -10.50 -18.27 -1.84
C GLY A 192 -10.27 -16.81 -2.20
N TYR A 193 -9.65 -16.03 -1.31
CA TYR A 193 -9.34 -14.62 -1.56
C TYR A 193 -8.37 -14.42 -2.72
N CYS A 194 -7.36 -15.29 -2.85
CA CYS A 194 -6.48 -15.31 -4.01
C CYS A 194 -7.29 -15.54 -5.30
N LYS A 195 -8.20 -16.53 -5.34
CA LYS A 195 -9.08 -16.73 -6.51
C LYS A 195 -9.87 -15.47 -6.84
N THR A 196 -10.44 -14.79 -5.84
CA THR A 196 -11.14 -13.51 -6.04
C THR A 196 -10.24 -12.43 -6.64
N SER A 197 -8.98 -12.31 -6.18
CA SER A 197 -8.05 -11.29 -6.70
C SER A 197 -7.69 -11.46 -8.18
N ARG A 198 -7.90 -12.64 -8.79
CA ARG A 198 -7.70 -12.85 -10.24
C ARG A 198 -8.74 -12.16 -11.10
N TYR A 199 -9.93 -11.86 -10.57
CA TYR A 199 -10.95 -11.10 -11.29
C TYR A 199 -10.63 -9.60 -11.37
N PHE A 200 -9.68 -9.12 -10.56
CA PHE A 200 -9.30 -7.69 -10.47
C PHE A 200 -7.77 -7.55 -10.53
N PRO A 201 -7.13 -7.96 -11.65
CA PRO A 201 -5.68 -8.07 -11.73
C PRO A 201 -4.94 -6.73 -11.59
N GLU A 202 -5.60 -5.59 -11.78
CA GLU A 202 -5.05 -4.25 -11.62
C GLU A 202 -5.04 -3.76 -10.16
N LEU A 203 -5.81 -4.42 -9.28
CA LEU A 203 -6.05 -4.00 -7.90
C LEU A 203 -5.11 -4.73 -6.94
N LEU A 204 -4.38 -3.99 -6.11
CA LEU A 204 -3.73 -4.54 -4.92
C LEU A 204 -4.72 -4.50 -3.76
N ILE A 205 -5.10 -5.68 -3.26
CA ILE A 205 -6.10 -5.84 -2.19
C ILE A 205 -5.39 -6.09 -0.88
N MET A 206 -5.52 -5.18 0.07
CA MET A 206 -4.92 -5.23 1.40
C MET A 206 -5.96 -5.70 2.41
N VAL A 207 -5.85 -6.94 2.88
CA VAL A 207 -6.83 -7.59 3.76
C VAL A 207 -6.17 -8.12 5.03
N ASN A 208 -6.84 -7.94 6.16
CA ASN A 208 -6.37 -8.47 7.43
C ASN A 208 -6.79 -9.94 7.62
N ILE A 209 -5.84 -10.78 8.03
CA ILE A 209 -6.02 -12.20 8.34
C ILE A 209 -5.66 -12.45 9.80
N THR A 210 -6.62 -12.98 10.56
CA THR A 210 -6.47 -13.28 12.00
C THR A 210 -6.63 -14.78 12.25
N ALA A 211 -5.57 -15.44 12.73
CA ALA A 211 -5.51 -16.90 12.81
C ALA A 211 -4.61 -17.41 13.94
N THR A 212 -4.42 -18.73 14.03
CA THR A 212 -3.40 -19.37 14.87
C THR A 212 -2.26 -19.97 14.03
N THR A 213 -1.11 -20.22 14.66
CA THR A 213 -0.01 -21.00 14.06
C THR A 213 -0.43 -22.43 13.68
N ALA A 214 0.30 -23.03 12.74
CA ALA A 214 0.09 -24.40 12.28
C ALA A 214 0.42 -25.43 13.38
N THR A 215 1.50 -25.18 14.10
CA THR A 215 2.04 -26.04 15.15
C THR A 215 1.99 -25.35 16.52
N GLU A 216 2.17 -26.12 17.58
CA GLU A 216 2.35 -25.57 18.92
C GLU A 216 3.77 -25.05 19.08
N GLU A 217 3.90 -23.83 19.60
CA GLU A 217 5.16 -23.14 19.74
C GLU A 217 5.36 -22.60 21.16
N ARG A 218 6.62 -22.47 21.58
CA ARG A 218 7.00 -21.79 22.82
C ARG A 218 7.52 -20.39 22.45
N ASP A 219 6.85 -19.34 22.92
CA ASP A 219 7.40 -17.99 22.82
C ASP A 219 8.57 -17.81 23.81
N ALA A 220 9.46 -16.81 23.61
CA ALA A 220 10.64 -16.67 24.47
C ALA A 220 10.30 -16.45 25.95
N VAL A 221 9.17 -15.82 26.25
CA VAL A 221 8.71 -15.60 27.63
C VAL A 221 8.27 -16.94 28.25
N ALA A 222 7.53 -17.76 27.50
CA ALA A 222 7.13 -19.11 27.86
C ALA A 222 8.34 -20.04 28.05
N VAL A 223 9.41 -19.87 27.28
CA VAL A 223 10.69 -20.58 27.50
C VAL A 223 11.31 -20.19 28.84
N THR A 224 11.37 -18.89 29.15
CA THR A 224 11.93 -18.40 30.43
C THR A 224 11.07 -18.81 31.63
N MET A 225 9.74 -18.93 31.46
CA MET A 225 8.78 -19.27 32.52
C MET A 225 8.43 -20.76 32.61
N GLY A 226 9.02 -21.63 31.77
CA GLY A 226 8.74 -23.08 31.78
C GLY A 226 7.34 -23.48 31.33
N HIS A 227 6.64 -22.64 30.56
CA HIS A 227 5.29 -22.92 30.08
C HIS A 227 5.26 -23.97 28.95
N LYS A 228 4.13 -24.66 28.80
CA LYS A 228 3.89 -25.63 27.72
C LYS A 228 3.78 -24.93 26.36
N ALA A 229 4.14 -25.63 25.30
CA ALA A 229 3.88 -25.19 23.93
C ALA A 229 2.38 -25.05 23.71
N ARG A 230 1.96 -24.07 22.90
CA ARG A 230 0.56 -23.86 22.52
C ARG A 230 0.49 -23.30 21.12
N ARG A 231 -0.66 -23.42 20.45
CA ARG A 231 -0.91 -22.66 19.21
C ARG A 231 -0.98 -21.18 19.53
N GLN A 232 -0.23 -20.39 18.78
CA GLN A 232 -0.06 -18.98 19.07
C GLN A 232 -0.92 -18.13 18.13
N LYS A 233 -1.39 -16.99 18.61
CA LYS A 233 -2.28 -16.08 17.86
C LYS A 233 -1.44 -15.24 16.89
N ILE A 234 -1.92 -15.09 15.65
CA ILE A 234 -1.34 -14.24 14.60
C ILE A 234 -2.39 -13.30 14.02
N ASN A 235 -1.94 -12.12 13.65
CA ASN A 235 -2.75 -11.11 12.99
C ASN A 235 -1.88 -10.42 11.95
N THR A 236 -2.29 -10.47 10.70
CA THR A 236 -1.43 -10.15 9.56
C THR A 236 -2.21 -9.36 8.51
N LEU A 237 -1.69 -8.21 8.11
CA LEU A 237 -2.11 -7.54 6.90
C LEU A 237 -1.47 -8.21 5.69
N VAL A 238 -2.31 -8.68 4.77
CA VAL A 238 -1.91 -9.43 3.58
C VAL A 238 -2.25 -8.61 2.34
N GLY A 239 -1.30 -8.46 1.41
CA GLY A 239 -1.56 -7.90 0.08
C GLY A 239 -1.75 -9.02 -0.94
N LEU A 240 -2.88 -8.98 -1.65
CA LEU A 240 -3.24 -9.92 -2.69
C LEU A 240 -3.26 -9.24 -4.04
N LYS A 241 -2.67 -9.90 -5.05
CA LYS A 241 -2.62 -9.41 -6.41
C LYS A 241 -2.60 -10.58 -7.38
N ASN A 242 -3.51 -10.56 -8.36
CA ASN A 242 -3.55 -11.52 -9.46
C ASN A 242 -3.44 -13.02 -9.04
N GLY A 243 -4.08 -13.39 -7.94
CA GLY A 243 -4.08 -14.78 -7.45
C GLY A 243 -2.94 -15.14 -6.51
N GLU A 244 -2.09 -14.19 -6.13
CA GLU A 244 -0.92 -14.41 -5.30
C GLU A 244 -0.91 -13.50 -4.07
N VAL A 245 -0.26 -13.98 -3.01
CA VAL A 245 0.12 -13.17 -1.86
C VAL A 245 1.43 -12.46 -2.22
N VAL A 246 1.41 -11.14 -2.24
CA VAL A 246 2.57 -10.32 -2.65
C VAL A 246 3.12 -9.46 -1.51
N TYR A 247 2.40 -9.41 -0.39
CA TYR A 247 2.77 -8.63 0.79
C TYR A 247 2.26 -9.26 2.08
N LEU A 248 3.06 -9.16 3.15
CA LEU A 248 2.71 -9.56 4.51
C LEU A 248 3.27 -8.55 5.51
N SER A 249 2.43 -8.07 6.43
CA SER A 249 2.84 -7.26 7.59
C SER A 249 2.17 -7.83 8.84
N TYR A 250 2.98 -8.30 9.79
CA TYR A 250 2.48 -8.93 11.00
C TYR A 250 2.32 -7.92 12.11
N LYS A 251 1.20 -8.02 12.84
CA LYS A 251 0.95 -7.24 14.04
C LYS A 251 1.86 -7.70 15.18
N LEU A 252 2.60 -6.79 15.77
CA LEU A 252 3.54 -7.06 16.86
C LEU A 252 2.89 -6.88 18.23
N ASN A 253 2.15 -5.80 18.43
CA ASN A 253 1.54 -5.48 19.72
C ASN A 253 0.06 -5.85 19.75
N LYS A 254 -0.41 -6.39 20.88
CA LYS A 254 -1.85 -6.55 21.13
C LYS A 254 -2.39 -5.24 21.71
N GLY A 255 -3.47 -4.71 21.16
CA GLY A 255 -4.16 -3.57 21.74
C GLY A 255 -4.98 -3.99 22.97
N PRO A 256 -5.25 -3.05 23.91
CA PRO A 256 -5.98 -3.33 25.15
C PRO A 256 -7.45 -3.74 24.96
N ALA A 257 -8.01 -3.62 23.75
CA ALA A 257 -9.42 -3.87 23.44
C ALA A 257 -9.66 -5.04 22.45
N ASP A 258 -8.62 -5.79 22.07
CA ASP A 258 -8.62 -6.57 20.83
C ASP A 258 -9.07 -8.03 20.96
N ILE A 259 -9.36 -8.54 22.17
CA ILE A 259 -9.66 -9.96 22.41
C ILE A 259 -10.81 -10.09 23.42
N PRO A 260 -11.91 -10.81 23.10
CA PRO A 260 -12.96 -11.10 24.08
C PRO A 260 -12.38 -11.76 25.33
N GLU A 261 -12.87 -11.41 26.53
CA GLU A 261 -12.36 -11.98 27.80
C GLU A 261 -12.41 -13.52 27.83
N SER A 262 -13.42 -14.12 27.19
CA SER A 262 -13.59 -15.57 27.05
C SER A 262 -12.51 -16.25 26.19
N GLU A 263 -11.75 -15.49 25.40
CA GLU A 263 -10.63 -15.96 24.59
C GLU A 263 -9.27 -15.69 25.23
N LEU A 264 -9.24 -15.12 26.44
CA LEU A 264 -8.04 -14.93 27.25
C LEU A 264 -7.77 -16.20 28.07
N LEU A 265 -6.63 -16.86 27.81
CA LEU A 265 -6.27 -18.10 28.53
C LEU A 265 -5.76 -17.83 29.96
N ASN A 266 -5.20 -16.64 30.23
CA ASN A 266 -5.02 -16.03 31.56
C ASN A 266 -4.76 -14.51 31.43
N ALA A 267 -5.06 -13.73 32.47
CA ALA A 267 -4.96 -12.25 32.45
C ALA A 267 -3.53 -11.69 32.60
N GLU A 268 -2.56 -12.50 33.03
CA GLU A 268 -1.18 -12.05 33.34
C GLU A 268 -0.12 -12.42 32.31
N ALA A 269 -0.25 -13.53 31.58
CA ALA A 269 0.75 -14.01 30.61
C ALA A 269 0.40 -13.70 29.14
N GLU A 270 -0.82 -13.26 28.82
CA GLU A 270 -1.19 -12.78 27.47
C GLU A 270 -0.89 -11.29 27.22
N ARG A 271 -0.25 -10.62 28.20
CA ARG A 271 0.06 -9.18 28.18
C ARG A 271 0.99 -8.82 27.00
N ASN A 272 0.37 -8.25 25.97
CA ASN A 272 0.88 -7.25 25.03
C ASN A 272 1.50 -7.68 23.69
N THR A 273 1.73 -8.97 23.37
CA THR A 273 2.42 -9.30 22.09
C THR A 273 1.85 -10.47 21.27
N TYR A 274 1.84 -10.28 19.93
CA TYR A 274 1.82 -11.27 18.84
C TYR A 274 2.85 -12.42 19.02
N HIS A 275 2.54 -13.65 18.58
CA HIS A 275 3.46 -14.80 18.47
C HIS A 275 4.83 -14.41 17.89
N GLN A 276 4.82 -13.63 16.82
CA GLN A 276 6.01 -13.33 16.05
C GLN A 276 6.90 -12.22 16.64
N SER A 277 6.55 -11.66 17.80
CA SER A 277 7.34 -10.61 18.48
C SER A 277 8.79 -11.02 18.82
N VAL A 278 9.11 -12.32 18.82
CA VAL A 278 10.43 -12.86 19.18
C VAL A 278 11.22 -13.36 17.96
N VAL A 279 10.61 -14.18 17.09
CA VAL A 279 11.30 -14.81 15.95
C VAL A 279 11.56 -13.80 14.82
N ASN A 280 10.68 -12.80 14.65
CA ASN A 280 10.79 -11.82 13.57
C ASN A 280 11.71 -10.62 13.90
N ARG A 281 12.15 -10.44 15.15
CA ARG A 281 13.21 -9.44 15.46
C ARG A 281 14.51 -9.68 14.68
N LYS A 282 14.70 -10.88 14.12
CA LYS A 282 15.84 -11.24 13.25
C LYS A 282 15.49 -11.36 11.74
N LEU A 283 14.21 -11.48 11.37
CA LEU A 283 13.75 -11.79 9.99
C LEU A 283 13.01 -10.64 9.30
N MET A 284 12.65 -9.59 10.04
CA MET A 284 12.22 -8.32 9.45
C MET A 284 13.46 -7.63 8.85
N THR A 285 13.85 -7.92 7.62
CA THR A 285 14.98 -7.21 6.98
C THR A 285 14.47 -6.14 6.00
N LEU A 286 13.56 -6.43 5.07
CA LEU A 286 12.94 -5.42 4.17
C LEU A 286 11.53 -5.79 3.65
N ASP A 287 10.94 -6.94 4.01
CA ASP A 287 9.68 -7.45 3.42
C ASP A 287 8.42 -6.64 3.77
N TYR A 288 8.49 -5.81 4.82
CA TYR A 288 7.40 -4.91 5.25
C TYR A 288 7.26 -3.68 4.36
N LEU A 289 8.27 -3.43 3.51
CA LEU A 289 8.26 -2.43 2.46
C LEU A 289 8.08 -3.13 1.11
N LYS A 290 7.17 -2.63 0.29
CA LYS A 290 7.03 -3.08 -1.10
C LYS A 290 6.89 -1.90 -2.03
N MET A 291 7.06 -2.20 -3.30
CA MET A 291 6.88 -1.27 -4.40
C MET A 291 5.77 -1.80 -5.31
N PHE A 292 4.85 -0.92 -5.68
CA PHE A 292 3.83 -1.23 -6.69
C PHE A 292 3.68 -0.02 -7.61
N LYS A 293 3.78 -0.24 -8.92
CA LYS A 293 3.86 0.82 -9.94
C LYS A 293 5.00 1.83 -9.69
N GLY A 294 6.12 1.43 -9.10
CA GLY A 294 7.24 2.32 -8.76
C GLY A 294 7.02 3.15 -7.49
N ILE A 295 5.90 2.97 -6.78
CA ILE A 295 5.56 3.70 -5.57
C ILE A 295 5.79 2.80 -4.35
N THR A 296 6.58 3.28 -3.39
CA THR A 296 6.87 2.56 -2.14
C THR A 296 5.70 2.67 -1.15
N PHE A 297 5.36 1.56 -0.53
CA PHE A 297 4.35 1.52 0.52
C PHE A 297 4.75 0.59 1.66
N ALA A 298 4.12 0.82 2.81
CA ALA A 298 4.28 0.02 4.01
C ALA A 298 2.95 -0.09 4.75
N GLY A 299 2.69 -1.26 5.32
CA GLY A 299 1.47 -1.58 6.04
C GLY A 299 1.71 -1.73 7.55
N SER A 300 0.76 -1.28 8.35
CA SER A 300 0.72 -1.46 9.80
C SER A 300 -0.67 -1.90 10.23
N VAL A 301 -0.75 -2.62 11.35
CA VAL A 301 -2.03 -3.11 11.88
C VAL A 301 -2.33 -2.39 13.19
N CYS A 302 -3.33 -1.51 13.13
CA CYS A 302 -3.95 -0.91 14.30
C CYS A 302 -2.94 -0.29 15.26
N ILE A 303 -2.92 -0.70 16.53
CA ILE A 303 -2.07 -0.15 17.59
C ILE A 303 -0.58 -0.07 17.20
N ASP A 304 -0.07 -0.93 16.31
CA ASP A 304 1.33 -0.84 15.84
C ASP A 304 1.64 0.46 15.12
N ALA A 305 0.65 1.02 14.42
CA ALA A 305 0.79 2.32 13.80
C ALA A 305 0.90 3.40 14.89
N GLN A 306 0.03 3.38 15.90
CA GLN A 306 0.06 4.31 17.03
C GLN A 306 1.34 4.16 17.88
N GLU A 307 1.88 2.96 18.01
CA GLU A 307 3.15 2.73 18.71
C GLU A 307 4.37 3.05 17.84
N GLY A 308 4.17 3.51 16.60
CA GLY A 308 5.26 3.87 15.69
C GLY A 308 6.19 2.71 15.36
N VAL A 309 5.68 1.48 15.38
CA VAL A 309 6.47 0.25 15.17
C VAL A 309 7.23 0.30 13.85
N LEU A 310 6.57 0.77 12.80
CA LEU A 310 7.17 0.89 11.47
C LEU A 310 8.33 1.91 11.45
N GLY A 311 8.19 3.06 12.10
CA GLY A 311 9.27 4.05 12.18
C GLY A 311 10.45 3.55 13.01
N LYS A 312 10.18 2.96 14.18
CA LYS A 312 11.19 2.30 15.02
C LYS A 312 11.92 1.18 14.28
N TYR A 313 11.22 0.49 13.39
CA TYR A 313 11.81 -0.53 12.54
C TYR A 313 12.73 0.06 11.47
N LEU A 314 12.27 1.09 10.76
CA LEU A 314 13.07 1.77 9.74
C LEU A 314 14.36 2.37 10.34
N GLN A 315 14.30 2.92 11.56
CA GLN A 315 15.48 3.39 12.30
C GLN A 315 16.50 2.28 12.61
N LYS A 316 16.04 1.04 12.82
CA LYS A 316 16.95 -0.09 13.03
C LYS A 316 17.64 -0.54 11.75
N GLN A 317 16.92 -0.50 10.62
CA GLN A 317 17.48 -0.87 9.31
C GLN A 317 18.38 0.23 8.74
N PHE A 318 18.03 1.48 9.00
CA PHE A 318 18.74 2.67 8.57
C PHE A 318 19.05 3.52 9.82
N PRO A 319 20.24 3.37 10.44
CA PRO A 319 20.60 4.14 11.63
C PRO A 319 20.47 5.65 11.45
N ASP A 320 20.72 6.14 10.23
CA ASP A 320 20.54 7.54 9.81
C ASP A 320 19.12 7.80 9.24
N PHE A 321 18.10 7.09 9.74
CA PHE A 321 16.74 7.19 9.21
C PHE A 321 16.21 8.63 9.28
N HIS A 322 15.94 9.18 8.10
CA HIS A 322 15.15 10.38 7.89
C HIS A 322 13.99 10.03 6.94
N CYS A 323 12.77 10.45 7.25
CA CYS A 323 11.60 10.11 6.42
C CYS A 323 11.74 10.59 4.96
N ASP A 324 12.42 11.72 4.71
CA ASP A 324 12.71 12.16 3.34
C ASP A 324 13.75 11.32 2.59
N GLU A 325 14.54 10.51 3.29
CA GLU A 325 15.50 9.60 2.65
C GLU A 325 14.97 8.18 2.53
N TYR A 326 14.26 7.72 3.57
CA TYR A 326 13.92 6.32 3.76
C TYR A 326 12.45 6.08 4.13
N GLY A 327 11.60 7.09 3.98
CA GLY A 327 10.16 7.00 4.21
C GLY A 327 9.42 6.47 2.98
N PRO A 328 8.49 5.51 3.14
CA PRO A 328 7.64 5.07 2.03
C PRO A 328 6.67 6.19 1.63
N ALA A 329 6.30 6.24 0.35
CA ALA A 329 5.32 7.22 -0.12
C ALA A 329 3.92 7.02 0.48
N ILE A 330 3.56 5.77 0.82
CA ILE A 330 2.24 5.42 1.35
C ILE A 330 2.37 4.59 2.63
N GLN A 331 1.65 4.99 3.67
CA GLN A 331 1.43 4.22 4.89
C GLN A 331 0.00 3.69 4.91
N ILE A 332 -0.16 2.37 4.92
CA ILE A 332 -1.45 1.68 4.94
C ILE A 332 -1.73 1.20 6.36
N ILE A 333 -2.91 1.50 6.89
CA ILE A 333 -3.31 1.15 8.26
C ILE A 333 -4.61 0.35 8.17
N SER A 334 -4.55 -0.91 8.60
CA SER A 334 -5.73 -1.74 8.83
C SER A 334 -6.03 -1.72 10.32
N SER A 335 -7.17 -1.16 10.74
CA SER A 335 -7.49 -0.96 12.16
C SER A 335 -8.91 -1.37 12.51
N CYS A 336 -9.18 -1.53 13.81
CA CYS A 336 -10.52 -1.63 14.38
C CYS A 336 -10.72 -0.80 15.67
N SER A 337 -9.68 -0.12 16.18
CA SER A 337 -9.75 0.54 17.49
C SER A 337 -9.10 1.92 17.54
N MET A 338 -8.30 2.30 16.55
CA MET A 338 -7.55 3.57 16.55
C MET A 338 -7.58 4.26 15.18
N ALA A 339 -7.26 5.54 15.14
CA ALA A 339 -7.09 6.25 13.87
C ALA A 339 -6.00 7.33 13.93
N LEU A 340 -5.04 7.29 13.01
CA LEU A 340 -3.77 8.03 13.14
C LEU A 340 -3.68 9.39 12.46
N PRO A 341 -4.73 9.90 11.83
CA PRO A 341 -4.85 11.35 11.79
C PRO A 341 -6.10 11.88 12.48
N ILE A 342 -6.94 11.01 13.04
CA ILE A 342 -8.20 11.48 13.65
C ILE A 342 -7.87 12.10 14.99
N ASN A 343 -8.21 13.40 15.10
CA ASN A 343 -7.94 14.33 16.20
C ASN A 343 -6.58 15.05 16.17
N TYR A 344 -5.69 14.73 15.22
CA TYR A 344 -4.41 15.44 15.08
C TYR A 344 -4.55 16.57 14.07
N LYS A 345 -4.16 17.79 14.44
CA LYS A 345 -4.15 18.92 13.50
C LYS A 345 -2.83 18.98 12.73
N LYS A 346 -1.72 18.54 13.35
CA LYS A 346 -0.37 18.59 12.78
C LYS A 346 0.46 17.34 13.07
N ARG A 347 1.47 17.08 12.22
CA ARG A 347 2.46 16.00 12.38
C ARG A 347 3.28 16.15 13.66
N SER A 348 3.65 17.37 14.03
CA SER A 348 4.33 17.68 15.30
C SER A 348 3.56 17.33 16.57
N GLU A 349 2.26 17.03 16.47
CA GLU A 349 1.43 16.53 17.59
C GLU A 349 1.53 15.00 17.75
N LEU A 350 2.29 14.33 16.88
CA LEU A 350 2.54 12.90 16.88
C LEU A 350 4.00 12.60 17.27
N ASP A 351 4.23 11.39 17.75
CA ASP A 351 5.58 10.83 17.86
C ASP A 351 6.17 10.66 16.44
N GLY A 352 7.44 11.03 16.28
CA GLY A 352 8.13 11.02 14.98
C GLY A 352 8.24 9.66 14.30
N THR A 353 7.91 8.57 15.00
CA THR A 353 7.90 7.20 14.44
C THR A 353 6.51 6.73 14.00
N GLN A 354 5.45 7.47 14.30
CA GLN A 354 4.06 7.11 13.95
C GLN A 354 3.73 7.37 12.47
N VAL A 355 4.29 8.44 11.90
CA VAL A 355 4.11 8.82 10.48
C VAL A 355 5.44 8.73 9.78
N VAL A 356 5.58 7.73 8.91
CA VAL A 356 6.85 7.43 8.25
C VAL A 356 6.96 7.96 6.82
N THR A 357 5.91 8.60 6.32
CA THR A 357 5.93 9.22 4.99
C THR A 357 6.84 10.46 4.96
N PRO A 358 7.45 10.80 3.82
CA PRO A 358 8.28 11.99 3.66
C PRO A 358 7.61 13.30 4.10
N THR A 359 8.43 14.28 4.51
CA THR A 359 8.05 15.65 4.89
C THR A 359 8.27 16.67 3.76
N ILE A 360 9.30 16.48 2.94
CA ILE A 360 9.56 17.28 1.75
C ILE A 360 8.70 16.68 0.63
N ASN A 361 7.59 17.36 0.30
CA ASN A 361 6.49 16.93 -0.57
C ASN A 361 5.44 16.04 0.11
N GLN A 362 4.66 15.33 -0.70
CA GLN A 362 3.43 14.69 -0.27
C GLN A 362 3.63 13.19 -0.06
N GLY A 363 2.99 12.67 0.99
CA GLY A 363 2.77 11.25 1.22
C GLY A 363 1.28 10.95 1.42
N LEU A 364 0.93 9.67 1.55
CA LEU A 364 -0.44 9.27 1.86
C LEU A 364 -0.51 8.37 3.09
N ILE A 365 -1.55 8.59 3.90
CA ILE A 365 -2.03 7.61 4.87
C ILE A 365 -3.36 7.07 4.35
N VAL A 366 -3.44 5.75 4.16
CA VAL A 366 -4.67 5.05 3.78
C VAL A 366 -5.12 4.22 4.96
N GLN A 367 -6.30 4.48 5.50
CA GLN A 367 -6.81 3.76 6.66
C GLN A 367 -8.17 3.11 6.37
N ALA A 368 -8.28 1.82 6.68
CA ALA A 368 -9.54 1.11 6.75
C ALA A 368 -9.79 0.72 8.20
N ASP A 369 -10.92 1.13 8.74
CA ASP A 369 -11.25 0.99 10.15
C ASP A 369 -12.52 0.16 10.40
N GLY A 370 -12.40 -0.69 11.41
CA GLY A 370 -13.39 -1.67 11.83
C GLY A 370 -14.30 -1.23 12.98
N HIS A 371 -14.21 0.03 13.43
CA HIS A 371 -14.96 0.50 14.59
C HIS A 371 -16.42 0.81 14.23
N ASP A 372 -17.32 0.47 15.13
CA ASP A 372 -18.78 0.53 14.95
C ASP A 372 -19.43 1.93 15.13
N LYS A 373 -18.66 2.98 15.43
CA LYS A 373 -19.23 4.26 15.93
C LYS A 373 -18.66 5.53 15.30
N ILE A 374 -17.53 5.47 14.61
CA ILE A 374 -16.89 6.68 14.05
C ILE A 374 -16.44 6.36 12.62
N LYS A 375 -16.73 7.27 11.67
CA LYS A 375 -16.19 7.21 10.30
C LYS A 375 -14.69 7.45 10.33
N ARG A 376 -13.92 6.41 10.64
CA ARG A 376 -12.47 6.47 10.81
C ARG A 376 -11.68 6.01 9.61
N SER A 377 -12.34 5.41 8.62
CA SER A 377 -11.69 5.08 7.36
C SER A 377 -11.49 6.32 6.48
N GLY A 378 -10.50 6.24 5.61
CA GLY A 378 -10.32 7.19 4.53
C GLY A 378 -8.89 7.29 4.05
N VAL A 379 -8.64 8.37 3.32
CA VAL A 379 -7.33 8.67 2.74
C VAL A 379 -6.94 10.09 3.15
N TRP A 380 -5.73 10.25 3.69
CA TRP A 380 -5.16 11.53 4.08
C TRP A 380 -3.92 11.81 3.27
N LEU A 381 -3.90 12.97 2.64
CA LEU A 381 -2.69 13.54 2.07
C LEU A 381 -1.87 14.13 3.22
N VAL A 382 -0.60 13.75 3.29
CA VAL A 382 0.35 14.29 4.25
C VAL A 382 1.24 15.27 3.51
N ASP A 383 1.15 16.56 3.84
CA ASP A 383 1.90 17.63 3.18
C ASP A 383 2.68 18.43 4.24
N GLY A 384 3.95 18.07 4.42
CA GLY A 384 4.78 18.52 5.54
C GLY A 384 4.13 18.19 6.88
N GLU A 385 3.69 19.24 7.58
CA GLU A 385 3.05 19.17 8.90
C GLU A 385 1.55 18.85 8.83
N ASN A 386 0.89 18.99 7.69
CA ASN A 386 -0.56 18.96 7.61
C ASN A 386 -1.10 17.59 7.17
N PHE A 387 -2.21 17.18 7.78
CA PHE A 387 -3.01 16.03 7.36
C PHE A 387 -4.32 16.49 6.72
N VAL A 388 -4.49 16.25 5.43
CA VAL A 388 -5.69 16.65 4.70
C VAL A 388 -6.48 15.41 4.29
N ARG A 389 -7.60 15.14 4.97
CA ARG A 389 -8.52 14.07 4.57
C ARG A 389 -9.06 14.39 3.18
N GLN A 390 -8.91 13.45 2.27
CA GLN A 390 -9.44 13.55 0.92
C GLN A 390 -10.96 13.35 0.94
N LYS A 391 -11.67 13.98 0.01
CA LYS A 391 -13.11 13.78 -0.16
C LYS A 391 -13.33 12.51 -1.01
N PRO A 392 -14.18 11.55 -0.56
CA PRO A 392 -14.56 10.42 -1.40
C PRO A 392 -15.17 10.91 -2.72
N LYS A 393 -14.79 10.27 -3.83
CA LYS A 393 -15.38 10.49 -5.16
C LYS A 393 -16.68 9.73 -5.33
N ALA A 394 -16.79 8.55 -4.72
CA ALA A 394 -18.02 7.78 -4.64
C ALA A 394 -18.07 6.96 -3.35
N THR A 395 -19.28 6.60 -2.93
CA THR A 395 -19.53 5.79 -1.73
C THR A 395 -20.61 4.76 -2.04
N ALA A 396 -20.44 3.53 -1.55
CA ALA A 396 -21.49 2.53 -1.52
C ALA A 396 -21.72 2.06 -0.08
N THR A 397 -22.98 2.04 0.33
CA THR A 397 -23.39 1.43 1.59
C THR A 397 -24.02 0.07 1.29
N LEU A 398 -23.47 -0.99 1.89
CA LEU A 398 -23.99 -2.34 1.78
C LEU A 398 -24.67 -2.74 3.11
N GLY A 399 -25.28 -3.93 3.13
CA GLY A 399 -25.86 -4.47 4.37
C GLY A 399 -24.85 -4.57 5.51
N HIS A 400 -25.32 -4.73 6.75
CA HIS A 400 -24.49 -4.91 7.95
C HIS A 400 -23.52 -3.76 8.26
N GLN A 401 -23.94 -2.51 7.98
CA GLN A 401 -23.15 -1.29 8.27
C GLN A 401 -21.79 -1.27 7.55
N VAL A 402 -21.72 -1.88 6.36
CA VAL A 402 -20.53 -1.80 5.51
C VAL A 402 -20.60 -0.52 4.67
N GLU A 403 -19.55 0.28 4.71
CA GLU A 403 -19.37 1.46 3.88
C GLU A 403 -18.07 1.34 3.07
N ILE A 404 -18.15 1.48 1.75
CA ILE A 404 -17.02 1.47 0.85
C ILE A 404 -16.90 2.87 0.23
N GLU A 405 -15.79 3.54 0.47
CA GLU A 405 -15.48 4.85 -0.10
C GLU A 405 -14.36 4.72 -1.14
N SER A 406 -14.52 5.34 -2.31
CA SER A 406 -13.48 5.44 -3.33
C SER A 406 -12.89 6.84 -3.42
N TYR A 407 -11.60 6.90 -3.71
CA TYR A 407 -10.79 8.12 -3.75
C TYR A 407 -9.95 8.13 -5.02
N GLU A 408 -9.79 9.30 -5.62
CA GLU A 408 -8.80 9.57 -6.67
C GLU A 408 -7.92 10.71 -6.17
N VAL A 409 -6.63 10.41 -5.93
CA VAL A 409 -5.67 11.35 -5.34
C VAL A 409 -4.55 11.57 -6.34
N CYS A 410 -4.31 12.83 -6.70
CA CYS A 410 -3.14 13.23 -7.46
C CYS A 410 -2.12 13.80 -6.49
N ALA A 411 -1.08 13.03 -6.17
CA ALA A 411 -0.09 13.40 -5.16
C ALA A 411 1.30 13.57 -5.78
N LYS A 412 2.04 14.57 -5.30
CA LYS A 412 3.45 14.80 -5.64
C LYS A 412 4.33 13.98 -4.70
N LEU A 413 4.58 12.74 -5.08
CA LEU A 413 5.33 11.77 -4.29
C LEU A 413 6.83 12.01 -4.42
N LEU A 414 7.54 11.87 -3.30
CA LEU A 414 8.99 11.90 -3.26
C LEU A 414 9.53 10.50 -3.61
N HIS A 415 10.38 10.44 -4.62
CA HIS A 415 11.23 9.29 -4.87
C HIS A 415 12.57 9.54 -4.19
N ASN A 416 12.86 8.73 -3.19
CA ASN A 416 14.03 8.84 -2.32
C ASN A 416 14.88 7.57 -2.35
N ARG A 417 15.90 7.52 -1.49
CA ARG A 417 16.87 6.42 -1.40
C ARG A 417 16.22 5.08 -1.00
N LEU A 418 15.01 5.10 -0.44
CA LEU A 418 14.27 3.87 -0.11
C LEU A 418 14.02 3.00 -1.34
N HIS A 419 13.79 3.60 -2.50
CA HIS A 419 13.45 2.86 -3.72
C HIS A 419 14.58 1.93 -4.19
N GLU A 420 15.83 2.28 -3.90
CA GLU A 420 17.01 1.44 -4.19
C GLU A 420 17.18 0.29 -3.18
N LYS A 421 16.49 0.37 -2.04
CA LYS A 421 16.54 -0.63 -0.96
C LYS A 421 15.38 -1.61 -1.04
N VAL A 422 14.21 -1.16 -1.48
CA VAL A 422 13.05 -2.03 -1.62
C VAL A 422 13.25 -2.99 -2.79
N GLY A 423 12.77 -4.23 -2.65
CA GLY A 423 12.83 -5.23 -3.71
C GLY A 423 12.06 -4.81 -4.97
N GLY A 424 12.09 -5.67 -6.00
CA GLY A 424 11.41 -5.40 -7.28
C GLY A 424 9.92 -5.10 -7.14
N ASP A 425 9.39 -4.36 -8.12
CA ASP A 425 7.97 -4.01 -8.16
C ASP A 425 7.08 -5.26 -8.18
N ILE A 426 5.95 -5.22 -7.48
CA ILE A 426 4.97 -6.31 -7.43
C ILE A 426 4.54 -6.78 -8.83
N ASP A 427 4.44 -5.88 -9.82
CA ASP A 427 4.09 -6.27 -11.19
C ASP A 427 5.26 -6.90 -11.99
N GLU A 428 6.50 -6.81 -11.48
CA GLU A 428 7.70 -7.28 -12.18
C GLU A 428 8.25 -8.61 -11.66
N VAL A 429 7.84 -9.02 -10.46
CA VAL A 429 8.29 -10.29 -9.88
C VAL A 429 7.65 -11.44 -10.66
N LYS A 430 8.27 -11.80 -11.79
CA LYS A 430 7.99 -13.04 -12.54
C LYS A 430 8.35 -14.21 -11.62
N LYS A 431 7.36 -14.74 -10.90
CA LYS A 431 7.47 -15.96 -10.07
C LYS A 431 8.74 -15.99 -9.21
N ALA A 432 8.76 -15.27 -8.10
CA ALA A 432 9.73 -15.56 -7.05
C ALA A 432 9.01 -15.74 -5.72
N GLN A 433 9.11 -16.97 -5.23
CA GLN A 433 8.58 -17.51 -3.98
C GLN A 433 7.09 -17.87 -3.99
N ALA A 434 6.83 -19.12 -4.42
CA ALA A 434 5.84 -19.91 -3.72
C ALA A 434 6.18 -19.85 -2.22
N PHE A 435 5.39 -19.08 -1.47
CA PHE A 435 5.53 -18.92 -0.02
C PHE A 435 5.46 -20.30 0.64
N ASN A 436 6.61 -20.84 1.01
CA ASN A 436 6.75 -22.05 1.84
C ASN A 436 6.68 -21.73 3.35
N THR A 437 6.23 -20.54 3.75
CA THR A 437 6.23 -20.07 5.14
C THR A 437 4.97 -20.39 5.95
N PHE A 438 4.17 -21.37 5.51
CA PHE A 438 3.11 -21.97 6.32
C PHE A 438 3.51 -23.35 6.89
N ARG A 439 4.80 -23.64 7.05
CA ARG A 439 5.28 -24.83 7.78
C ARG A 439 5.38 -24.57 9.27
#